data_AF-A0A9W3B5I1-F1
#
_entry.id   AF-A0A9W3B5I1-F1
#
_cell.length_a   1.000
_cell.length_b   1.000
_cell.length_c   1.000
_cell.angle_alpha   90.00
_cell.angle_beta   90.00
_cell.angle_gamma   90.00
#
_symmetry.space_group_name_H-M   'P 1'
#
loop_
_entity.id
_entity.type
_entity.pdbx_description
1 polymer ?
#
loop_
_entity_poly.entity_id
_entity_poly.type
_entity_poly.pdbx_seq_one_letter_code
_entity_poly.pdbx_strand_id
1 'polypeptide(L)'
;MALCNCIFFNTTCGQHKYTTYRSFNSHHFTSDHSKVQSDDVEGPLIGDHETQESEGGEADLHKYLVGCEKNPGHRQFIPVDTFTLKHLPEDLQDKDLYDYIKATADKTVRVSVEMSSPHRPEFWPKTTRPYPFYNKSERRNLRTGSGRVRYVYKFQDGVLQDGGPGHTDYTKCWCRKCEGSNSPSNMWWEFYVTTATHVVFDDIEASHTTLRLFYDKDESPVVRVNKVSVTDVNIEYDRCRLKCVTCDKNVGNKLMEMWKHFFNVWGKVRDKYKDSRSNHKFTFIVSHPHGCSKQVSVGHWKDRLKVSERISKFTYTNCTCPGSSGANVQCLDYHVHWTWFNLVHSGSFKPGLNYSGVIYVHREDVFL
;
A
#
# COMPACT_ATOMS: atom_id res chain seq x y z
N MET A 1 7.36 22.11 26.42
CA MET A 1 7.00 22.69 25.11
C MET A 1 8.14 22.38 24.15
N ALA A 2 8.00 21.34 23.31
CA ALA A 2 8.99 21.00 22.30
C ALA A 2 8.37 21.28 20.93
N LEU A 3 8.91 22.29 20.25
CA LEU A 3 8.51 22.73 18.92
C LEU A 3 8.90 21.65 17.90
N CYS A 4 7.91 21.10 17.21
CA CYS A 4 8.10 20.27 16.04
C CYS A 4 8.36 21.20 14.86
N ASN A 5 9.60 21.27 14.36
CA ASN A 5 9.96 22.09 13.21
C ASN A 5 9.34 21.49 11.94
N CYS A 6 8.23 22.08 11.50
CA CYS A 6 7.71 21.93 10.15
C CYS A 6 8.66 22.63 9.17
N ILE A 7 9.39 21.85 8.37
CA ILE A 7 10.18 22.36 7.25
C ILE A 7 9.25 22.43 6.03
N PHE A 8 8.86 23.64 5.65
CA PHE A 8 8.33 23.98 4.33
C PHE A 8 9.48 24.05 3.30
N PHE A 9 9.23 23.85 1.99
CA PHE A 9 9.64 24.81 0.95
C PHE A 9 9.28 24.39 -0.50
N ASN A 10 9.03 25.47 -1.26
CA ASN A 10 8.67 25.68 -2.67
C ASN A 10 9.34 24.82 -3.75
N THR A 11 8.55 24.45 -4.76
CA THR A 11 9.00 23.98 -6.08
C THR A 11 9.04 25.12 -7.08
N THR A 12 10.21 25.43 -7.66
CA THR A 12 10.33 26.20 -8.90
C THR A 12 10.58 25.27 -10.08
N CYS A 13 9.80 25.47 -11.13
CA CYS A 13 9.82 24.75 -12.41
C CYS A 13 10.93 25.31 -13.31
N GLY A 14 11.70 24.44 -13.95
CA GLY A 14 12.71 24.81 -14.96
C GLY A 14 12.80 23.76 -16.04
N GLN A 15 12.40 24.14 -17.26
CA GLN A 15 12.53 23.37 -18.50
C GLN A 15 14.01 23.32 -18.95
N HIS A 16 14.46 22.23 -19.59
CA HIS A 16 15.14 22.28 -20.92
C HIS A 16 15.60 20.91 -21.46
N LYS A 17 15.09 20.64 -22.68
CA LYS A 17 15.62 20.03 -23.92
C LYS A 17 16.72 18.93 -23.94
N TYR A 18 16.44 17.96 -24.82
CA TYR A 18 17.20 16.78 -25.29
C TYR A 18 18.54 17.06 -25.99
N THR A 19 19.50 16.13 -25.90
CA THR A 19 20.43 15.79 -27.00
C THR A 19 21.11 14.39 -26.86
N THR A 20 20.89 13.57 -27.89
CA THR A 20 21.61 12.44 -28.55
C THR A 20 22.75 11.60 -27.93
N TYR A 21 22.62 10.29 -28.22
CA TYR A 21 23.52 9.12 -28.19
C TYR A 21 24.98 9.27 -28.64
N ARG A 22 25.87 8.45 -28.05
CA ARG A 22 27.00 7.77 -28.71
C ARG A 22 27.32 6.43 -28.04
N SER A 23 27.43 5.38 -28.84
CA SER A 23 27.82 4.00 -28.49
C SER A 23 29.33 3.84 -28.35
N PHE A 24 29.79 2.89 -27.54
CA PHE A 24 30.95 2.05 -27.83
C PHE A 24 30.84 0.69 -27.14
N ASN A 25 31.34 -0.33 -27.84
CA ASN A 25 31.07 -1.75 -27.64
C ASN A 25 32.23 -2.48 -26.93
N SER A 26 31.87 -3.59 -26.27
CA SER A 26 32.63 -4.83 -26.03
C SER A 26 34.01 -4.79 -25.36
N HIS A 27 34.14 -5.50 -24.22
CA HIS A 27 35.05 -6.66 -24.12
C HIS A 27 34.55 -7.72 -23.12
N HIS A 28 34.73 -8.97 -23.54
CA HIS A 28 34.42 -10.24 -22.87
C HIS A 28 35.19 -10.45 -21.55
N PHE A 29 34.50 -10.93 -20.52
CA PHE A 29 35.07 -11.85 -19.52
C PHE A 29 33.99 -12.84 -19.05
N THR A 30 34.31 -14.12 -19.11
CA THR A 30 33.48 -15.25 -18.71
C THR A 30 33.62 -15.53 -17.21
N SER A 31 32.50 -15.63 -16.49
CA SER A 31 32.43 -16.44 -15.28
C SER A 31 31.01 -16.96 -15.07
N ASP A 32 30.95 -18.23 -14.75
CA ASP A 32 29.79 -19.10 -14.68
C ASP A 32 29.00 -18.82 -13.39
N HIS A 33 27.89 -18.11 -13.52
CA HIS A 33 26.82 -18.07 -12.54
C HIS A 33 25.53 -18.12 -13.33
N SER A 34 24.63 -19.03 -12.94
CA SER A 34 23.31 -19.24 -13.53
C SER A 34 22.48 -17.94 -13.47
N LYS A 35 22.75 -17.04 -14.41
CA LYS A 35 21.86 -15.97 -14.81
C LYS A 35 20.66 -16.67 -15.41
N VAL A 36 19.51 -16.54 -14.76
CA VAL A 36 18.25 -16.51 -15.51
C VAL A 36 18.49 -15.46 -16.59
N GLN A 37 18.66 -15.90 -17.84
CA GLN A 37 18.68 -15.01 -18.99
C GLN A 37 17.41 -14.18 -18.86
N SER A 38 17.58 -12.91 -18.50
CA SER A 38 16.59 -11.91 -18.83
C SER A 38 16.61 -11.86 -20.35
N ASP A 39 15.75 -12.64 -20.98
CA ASP A 39 15.28 -12.25 -22.30
C ASP A 39 14.84 -10.79 -22.14
N ASP A 40 15.40 -9.91 -22.96
CA ASP A 40 15.03 -8.50 -23.06
C ASP A 40 13.56 -8.42 -23.48
N VAL A 41 12.65 -8.69 -22.53
CA VAL A 41 11.24 -8.38 -22.68
C VAL A 41 11.13 -6.88 -22.42
N GLU A 42 11.34 -6.10 -23.49
CA GLU A 42 10.91 -4.71 -23.54
C GLU A 42 9.39 -4.66 -23.32
N GLY A 43 8.98 -4.50 -22.07
CA GLY A 43 7.58 -4.42 -21.69
C GLY A 43 7.35 -4.31 -20.18
N PRO A 44 6.22 -3.74 -19.73
CA PRO A 44 5.89 -3.71 -18.32
C PRO A 44 5.73 -5.13 -17.77
N LEU A 45 6.57 -5.50 -16.80
CA LEU A 45 6.39 -6.73 -16.03
C LEU A 45 5.11 -6.61 -15.19
N ILE A 46 4.07 -7.35 -15.61
CA ILE A 46 2.76 -7.47 -14.97
C ILE A 46 2.58 -8.95 -14.64
N GLY A 47 2.15 -9.26 -13.43
CA GLY A 47 1.81 -10.63 -13.01
C GLY A 47 0.33 -10.74 -12.71
N ASP A 48 -0.04 -11.79 -11.98
CA ASP A 48 -1.40 -12.00 -11.51
C ASP A 48 -1.69 -11.06 -10.35
N HIS A 49 -2.87 -10.42 -10.35
CA HIS A 49 -3.31 -9.59 -9.25
C HIS A 49 -3.85 -10.44 -8.09
N GLU A 50 -3.72 -9.94 -6.87
CA GLU A 50 -4.10 -10.68 -5.66
C GLU A 50 -5.23 -9.97 -4.91
N THR A 51 -6.34 -9.73 -5.61
CA THR A 51 -7.63 -9.36 -5.02
C THR A 51 -8.45 -10.63 -4.78
N GLN A 52 -9.11 -10.72 -3.62
CA GLN A 52 -9.98 -11.86 -3.33
C GLN A 52 -11.40 -11.54 -3.80
N GLU A 53 -11.90 -12.27 -4.80
CA GLU A 53 -13.30 -12.24 -5.19
C GLU A 53 -14.14 -13.16 -4.31
N SER A 54 -15.39 -12.78 -4.03
CA SER A 54 -16.32 -13.56 -3.23
C SER A 54 -17.76 -13.39 -3.72
N GLU A 55 -18.41 -14.49 -4.09
CA GLU A 55 -19.81 -14.50 -4.53
C GLU A 55 -20.77 -14.46 -3.34
N GLY A 56 -20.51 -15.20 -2.25
CA GLY A 56 -21.28 -15.15 -1.01
C GLY A 56 -20.91 -14.00 -0.07
N GLY A 57 -20.17 -13.00 -0.54
CA GLY A 57 -19.78 -11.83 0.26
C GLY A 57 -18.78 -12.17 1.38
N GLU A 58 -18.89 -11.53 2.54
CA GLU A 58 -17.92 -11.75 3.63
C GLU A 58 -17.97 -13.20 4.20
N ALA A 59 -19.10 -13.90 4.07
CA ALA A 59 -19.29 -15.24 4.64
C ALA A 59 -18.37 -16.30 4.00
N ASP A 60 -18.05 -16.15 2.71
CA ASP A 60 -17.23 -17.11 1.97
C ASP A 60 -15.73 -16.87 2.13
N LEU A 61 -15.28 -15.76 2.73
CA LEU A 61 -13.86 -15.41 2.82
C LEU A 61 -13.03 -16.50 3.52
N HIS A 62 -13.57 -17.12 4.58
CA HIS A 62 -12.90 -18.23 5.27
C HIS A 62 -12.86 -19.51 4.43
N LYS A 63 -13.83 -19.73 3.54
CA LYS A 63 -13.80 -20.86 2.59
C LYS A 63 -12.64 -20.70 1.61
N TYR A 64 -12.41 -19.49 1.10
CA TYR A 64 -11.26 -19.22 0.22
C TYR A 64 -9.92 -19.31 0.96
N LEU A 65 -9.87 -18.93 2.23
CA LEU A 65 -8.70 -19.13 3.08
C LEU A 65 -8.37 -20.63 3.20
N VAL A 66 -9.34 -21.46 3.58
CA VAL A 66 -9.16 -22.91 3.76
C VAL A 66 -8.78 -23.61 2.45
N GLY A 67 -9.37 -23.18 1.33
CA GLY A 67 -9.11 -23.75 0.01
C GLY A 67 -7.89 -23.19 -0.74
N CYS A 68 -7.08 -22.33 -0.11
CA CYS A 68 -5.98 -21.67 -0.81
C CYS A 68 -4.78 -22.60 -1.02
N GLU A 69 -4.40 -22.79 -2.28
CA GLU A 69 -3.26 -23.62 -2.68
C GLU A 69 -1.95 -22.83 -2.79
N LYS A 70 -2.00 -21.50 -2.85
CA LYS A 70 -0.81 -20.65 -3.06
C LYS A 70 0.18 -20.73 -1.90
N ASN A 71 -0.32 -20.76 -0.67
CA ASN A 71 0.49 -20.91 0.54
C ASN A 71 -0.11 -22.02 1.42
N PRO A 72 0.22 -23.30 1.17
CA PRO A 72 -0.40 -24.42 1.86
C PRO A 72 -0.32 -24.31 3.39
N GLY A 73 -1.50 -24.27 4.03
CA GLY A 73 -1.65 -24.14 5.48
C GLY A 73 -1.17 -22.80 6.07
N HIS A 74 -0.87 -21.81 5.23
CA HIS A 74 -0.56 -20.42 5.60
C HIS A 74 0.51 -20.26 6.68
N ARG A 75 1.44 -21.21 6.78
CA ARG A 75 2.43 -21.30 7.89
C ARG A 75 3.37 -20.09 8.01
N GLN A 76 3.53 -19.33 6.94
CA GLN A 76 4.37 -18.14 6.90
C GLN A 76 3.62 -16.84 7.22
N PHE A 77 2.29 -16.90 7.32
CA PHE A 77 1.48 -15.79 7.79
C PHE A 77 1.45 -15.81 9.32
N ILE A 78 1.85 -14.69 9.91
CA ILE A 78 1.90 -14.53 11.36
C ILE A 78 0.76 -13.60 11.77
N PRO A 79 -0.22 -14.05 12.58
CA PRO A 79 -1.27 -13.18 13.08
C PRO A 79 -0.68 -11.98 13.82
N VAL A 80 -1.22 -10.79 13.57
CA VAL A 80 -0.66 -9.55 14.13
C VAL A 80 -0.66 -9.56 15.66
N ASP A 81 -1.67 -10.17 16.29
CA ASP A 81 -1.80 -10.26 17.73
C ASP A 81 -0.80 -11.24 18.37
N THR A 82 -0.32 -12.24 17.62
CA THR A 82 0.71 -13.18 18.07
C THR A 82 2.11 -12.85 17.58
N PHE A 83 2.28 -11.82 16.75
CA PHE A 83 3.59 -11.40 16.26
C PHE A 83 4.49 -10.92 17.42
N THR A 84 5.72 -11.42 17.45
CA THR A 84 6.75 -11.13 18.47
C THR A 84 8.11 -10.96 17.83
N LEU A 85 9.08 -10.39 18.57
CA LEU A 85 10.47 -10.24 18.14
C LEU A 85 11.10 -11.52 17.59
N LYS A 86 10.75 -12.70 18.14
CA LYS A 86 11.30 -13.99 17.71
C LYS A 86 10.90 -14.40 16.29
N HIS A 87 9.91 -13.73 15.69
CA HIS A 87 9.53 -13.94 14.31
C HIS A 87 10.42 -13.18 13.32
N LEU A 88 11.30 -12.30 13.82
CA LEU A 88 12.30 -11.61 13.02
C LEU A 88 13.58 -12.47 12.91
N PRO A 89 14.34 -12.32 11.80
CA PRO A 89 15.70 -12.84 11.71
C PRO A 89 16.53 -12.42 12.92
N GLU A 90 17.45 -13.28 13.37
CA GLU A 90 18.20 -13.09 14.63
C GLU A 90 18.94 -11.74 14.69
N ASP A 91 19.58 -11.36 13.59
CA ASP A 91 20.28 -10.07 13.40
C ASP A 91 19.34 -8.86 13.32
N LEU A 92 18.04 -9.10 13.17
CA LEU A 92 16.98 -8.12 13.08
C LEU A 92 15.95 -8.24 14.21
N GLN A 93 16.24 -8.98 15.29
CA GLN A 93 15.41 -9.00 16.51
C GLN A 93 15.56 -7.69 17.31
N ASP A 94 15.21 -6.59 16.65
CA ASP A 94 15.34 -5.24 17.13
C ASP A 94 13.99 -4.69 17.59
N LYS A 95 14.00 -4.00 18.74
CA LYS A 95 12.77 -3.44 19.32
C LYS A 95 12.17 -2.33 18.46
N ASP A 96 12.99 -1.45 17.88
CA ASP A 96 12.48 -0.36 17.05
C ASP A 96 11.86 -0.92 15.75
N LEU A 97 12.48 -1.94 15.14
CA LEU A 97 11.91 -2.64 13.99
C LEU A 97 10.60 -3.37 14.32
N TYR A 98 10.53 -4.06 15.46
CA TYR A 98 9.29 -4.67 15.93
C TYR A 98 8.18 -3.63 16.12
N ASP A 99 8.48 -2.52 16.82
CA ASP A 99 7.51 -1.44 17.03
C ASP A 99 7.09 -0.81 15.69
N TYR A 100 8.00 -0.72 14.72
CA TYR A 100 7.69 -0.25 13.36
C TYR A 100 6.73 -1.17 12.59
N ILE A 101 6.90 -2.48 12.71
CA ILE A 101 5.99 -3.46 12.09
C ILE A 101 4.62 -3.38 12.74
N LYS A 102 4.54 -3.28 14.07
CA LYS A 102 3.28 -3.10 14.80
C LYS A 102 2.58 -1.78 14.42
N ALA A 103 3.32 -0.67 14.34
CA ALA A 103 2.79 0.61 13.88
C ALA A 103 2.35 0.59 12.40
N THR A 104 2.97 -0.25 11.57
CA THR A 104 2.50 -0.50 10.20
C THR A 104 1.21 -1.30 10.22
N ALA A 105 1.12 -2.34 11.04
CA ALA A 105 -0.07 -3.17 11.19
C ALA A 105 -1.28 -2.36 11.64
N ASP A 106 -1.09 -1.46 12.59
CA ASP A 106 -2.09 -0.48 13.03
C ASP A 106 -2.71 0.27 11.84
N LYS A 107 -1.88 0.71 10.90
CA LYS A 107 -2.32 1.52 9.75
C LYS A 107 -2.85 0.68 8.59
N THR A 108 -2.67 -0.63 8.60
CA THR A 108 -3.22 -1.53 7.58
C THR A 108 -4.73 -1.64 7.72
N VAL A 109 -5.43 -1.52 6.60
CA VAL A 109 -6.89 -1.61 6.51
C VAL A 109 -7.31 -2.64 5.49
N ARG A 110 -8.47 -3.27 5.71
CA ARG A 110 -9.12 -4.10 4.69
C ARG A 110 -9.96 -3.19 3.80
N VAL A 111 -9.80 -3.35 2.50
CA VAL A 111 -10.58 -2.64 1.49
C VAL A 111 -11.56 -3.63 0.89
N SER A 112 -12.86 -3.33 0.94
CA SER A 112 -13.93 -4.14 0.36
C SER A 112 -14.65 -3.32 -0.70
N VAL A 113 -14.73 -3.83 -1.92
CA VAL A 113 -15.35 -3.13 -3.06
C VAL A 113 -16.44 -4.00 -3.66
N GLU A 114 -17.63 -3.45 -3.83
CA GLU A 114 -18.82 -4.22 -4.23
C GLU A 114 -19.24 -3.99 -5.69
N MET A 115 -18.55 -3.07 -6.39
CA MET A 115 -18.85 -2.70 -7.78
C MET A 115 -17.56 -2.60 -8.60
N SER A 116 -17.63 -3.06 -9.85
CA SER A 116 -16.59 -2.82 -10.85
C SER A 116 -17.03 -1.68 -11.76
N SER A 117 -16.17 -0.69 -11.97
CA SER A 117 -16.50 0.44 -12.83
C SER A 117 -16.57 0.02 -14.31
N PRO A 118 -17.54 0.53 -15.08
CA PRO A 118 -17.56 0.36 -16.54
C PRO A 118 -16.41 1.11 -17.24
N HIS A 119 -15.70 1.98 -16.53
CA HIS A 119 -14.58 2.76 -17.06
C HIS A 119 -13.22 2.06 -16.92
N ARG A 120 -13.17 0.85 -16.36
CA ARG A 120 -11.93 0.06 -16.33
C ARG A 120 -11.44 -0.16 -17.76
N PRO A 121 -10.15 0.10 -18.08
CA PRO A 121 -9.63 -0.12 -19.41
C PRO A 121 -9.62 -1.62 -19.72
N GLU A 122 -9.68 -1.98 -21.00
CA GLU A 122 -9.57 -3.38 -21.41
C GLU A 122 -8.20 -3.98 -21.06
N PHE A 123 -7.13 -3.19 -21.24
CA PHE A 123 -5.75 -3.61 -21.02
C PHE A 123 -5.01 -2.71 -20.04
N TRP A 124 -3.97 -3.24 -19.41
CA TRP A 124 -2.98 -2.41 -18.73
C TRP A 124 -2.32 -1.44 -19.73
N PRO A 125 -2.00 -0.19 -19.33
CA PRO A 125 -1.43 0.81 -20.22
C PRO A 125 -0.19 0.29 -20.96
N LYS A 126 -0.17 0.49 -22.28
CA LYS A 126 0.94 0.10 -23.17
C LYS A 126 1.20 -1.42 -23.22
N THR A 127 0.19 -2.24 -22.94
CA THR A 127 0.28 -3.70 -23.03
C THR A 127 -0.96 -4.30 -23.68
N THR A 128 -0.89 -5.59 -23.98
CA THR A 128 -2.05 -6.42 -24.38
C THR A 128 -2.58 -7.26 -23.23
N ARG A 129 -2.09 -7.07 -21.99
CA ARG A 129 -2.53 -7.83 -20.82
C ARG A 129 -3.86 -7.27 -20.30
N PRO A 130 -4.90 -8.09 -20.15
CA PRO A 130 -6.20 -7.63 -19.64
C PRO A 130 -6.08 -6.92 -18.29
N TYR A 131 -6.81 -5.82 -18.13
CA TYR A 131 -6.90 -5.15 -16.86
C TYR A 131 -7.83 -5.91 -15.91
N PRO A 132 -7.50 -6.02 -14.61
CA PRO A 132 -8.35 -6.75 -13.66
C PRO A 132 -9.78 -6.22 -13.69
N PHE A 133 -10.75 -7.14 -13.81
CA PHE A 133 -12.19 -6.86 -13.74
C PHE A 133 -12.80 -6.00 -14.85
N TYR A 134 -12.10 -5.75 -15.96
CA TYR A 134 -12.64 -4.92 -17.06
C TYR A 134 -13.99 -5.42 -17.61
N ASN A 135 -14.17 -6.74 -17.70
CA ASN A 135 -15.37 -7.39 -18.23
C ASN A 135 -16.43 -7.72 -17.16
N LYS A 136 -16.32 -7.16 -15.94
CA LYS A 136 -17.22 -7.45 -14.81
C LYS A 136 -18.10 -6.26 -14.41
N SER A 137 -18.22 -5.24 -15.25
CA SER A 137 -18.90 -3.95 -14.96
C SER A 137 -20.36 -4.07 -14.49
N GLU A 138 -21.05 -5.15 -14.83
CA GLU A 138 -22.47 -5.36 -14.46
C GLU A 138 -22.67 -6.27 -13.25
N ARG A 139 -21.63 -6.94 -12.76
CA ARG A 139 -21.75 -7.92 -11.66
C ARG A 139 -21.37 -7.28 -10.32
N ARG A 140 -22.30 -7.35 -9.36
CA ARG A 140 -22.02 -7.05 -7.95
C ARG A 140 -21.32 -8.24 -7.31
N ASN A 141 -20.00 -8.29 -7.44
CA ASN A 141 -19.18 -9.27 -6.73
C ASN A 141 -18.32 -8.54 -5.71
N LEU A 142 -18.35 -8.99 -4.46
CA LEU A 142 -17.44 -8.48 -3.46
C LEU A 142 -16.02 -8.84 -3.89
N ARG A 143 -15.15 -7.84 -3.97
CA ARG A 143 -13.71 -8.06 -3.96
C ARG A 143 -13.08 -7.42 -2.75
N THR A 144 -12.05 -8.05 -2.21
CA THR A 144 -11.26 -7.47 -1.13
C THR A 144 -9.80 -7.30 -1.53
N GLY A 145 -9.20 -6.26 -0.96
CA GLY A 145 -7.79 -6.00 -0.97
C GLY A 145 -7.38 -5.41 0.38
N SER A 146 -6.17 -4.90 0.40
CA SER A 146 -5.56 -4.22 1.54
C SER A 146 -5.25 -2.76 1.19
N GLY A 147 -5.02 -1.97 2.22
CA GLY A 147 -4.57 -0.59 2.06
C GLY A 147 -3.86 -0.10 3.31
N ARG A 148 -3.37 1.13 3.26
CA ARG A 148 -2.65 1.76 4.38
C ARG A 148 -3.15 3.17 4.63
N VAL A 149 -3.49 3.46 5.88
CA VAL A 149 -3.83 4.82 6.33
C VAL A 149 -2.63 5.76 6.18
N ARG A 150 -2.90 6.91 5.57
CA ARG A 150 -2.02 8.04 5.30
C ARG A 150 -2.70 9.30 5.83
N TYR A 151 -1.92 10.27 6.30
CA TYR A 151 -2.32 11.63 6.69
C TYR A 151 -3.67 11.74 7.41
N VAL A 152 -3.66 11.97 8.72
CA VAL A 152 -4.88 12.16 9.50
C VAL A 152 -4.99 13.63 9.89
N TYR A 153 -6.13 14.25 9.58
CA TYR A 153 -6.38 15.66 9.83
C TYR A 153 -7.67 15.82 10.63
N LYS A 154 -7.59 16.47 11.78
CA LYS A 154 -8.75 16.85 12.56
C LYS A 154 -9.27 18.23 12.15
N PHE A 155 -10.57 18.32 11.94
CA PHE A 155 -11.25 19.56 11.63
C PHE A 155 -12.31 19.86 12.68
N GLN A 156 -12.50 21.15 12.96
CA GLN A 156 -13.62 21.68 13.72
C GLN A 156 -14.16 22.92 13.01
N ASP A 157 -15.44 22.90 12.66
CA ASP A 157 -16.12 24.01 11.95
C ASP A 157 -15.39 24.45 10.66
N GLY A 158 -14.81 23.48 9.94
CA GLY A 158 -14.02 23.70 8.72
C GLY A 158 -12.58 24.14 8.95
N VAL A 159 -12.19 24.36 10.20
CA VAL A 159 -10.84 24.80 10.58
C VAL A 159 -9.99 23.60 10.99
N LEU A 160 -8.83 23.45 10.37
CA LEU A 160 -7.84 22.44 10.74
C LEU A 160 -7.34 22.69 12.17
N GLN A 161 -7.33 21.65 13.01
CA GLN A 161 -6.98 21.77 14.42
C GLN A 161 -5.51 21.44 14.72
N ASP A 162 -4.82 20.73 13.81
CA ASP A 162 -3.52 20.13 14.10
C ASP A 162 -2.33 20.86 13.40
N GLY A 163 -2.56 22.05 12.82
CA GLY A 163 -1.51 22.89 12.21
C GLY A 163 -0.80 22.29 10.99
N GLY A 164 -1.26 21.16 10.47
CA GLY A 164 -0.75 20.54 9.25
C GLY A 164 -1.14 21.29 7.97
N PRO A 165 -0.72 20.82 6.79
CA PRO A 165 -1.09 21.42 5.50
C PRO A 165 -2.49 21.00 5.00
N GLY A 166 -3.28 20.32 5.83
CA GLY A 166 -4.59 19.81 5.45
C GLY A 166 -5.62 20.92 5.23
N HIS A 167 -6.44 20.78 4.21
CA HIS A 167 -7.59 21.65 3.96
C HIS A 167 -8.84 20.78 3.73
N THR A 168 -10.00 21.40 3.93
CA THR A 168 -11.32 20.78 3.74
C THR A 168 -12.22 21.77 3.02
N ASP A 169 -13.02 21.28 2.09
CA ASP A 169 -14.06 22.09 1.42
C ASP A 169 -15.35 22.17 2.27
N TYR A 170 -15.37 21.50 3.42
CA TYR A 170 -16.54 21.34 4.27
C TYR A 170 -16.42 22.13 5.57
N THR A 171 -17.53 22.75 5.99
CA THR A 171 -17.67 23.40 7.30
C THR A 171 -18.24 22.48 8.37
N LYS A 172 -18.78 21.31 7.97
CA LYS A 172 -19.34 20.26 8.82
C LYS A 172 -18.89 18.89 8.33
N CYS A 173 -19.01 17.86 9.16
CA CYS A 173 -18.64 16.51 8.76
C CYS A 173 -19.46 16.02 7.55
N TRP A 174 -18.77 15.48 6.55
CA TRP A 174 -19.36 14.93 5.33
C TRP A 174 -19.42 13.40 5.29
N CYS A 175 -19.23 12.74 6.45
CA CYS A 175 -19.45 11.29 6.51
C CYS A 175 -20.92 10.96 6.27
N ARG A 176 -21.20 9.71 5.86
CA ARG A 176 -22.56 9.26 5.52
C ARG A 176 -23.59 9.45 6.64
N LYS A 177 -23.18 9.45 7.91
CA LYS A 177 -24.07 9.70 9.06
C LYS A 177 -24.44 11.18 9.22
N CYS A 178 -23.56 12.08 8.78
CA CYS A 178 -23.74 13.52 8.92
C CYS A 178 -24.32 14.15 7.65
N GLU A 179 -24.05 13.58 6.48
CA GLU A 179 -24.61 14.00 5.20
C GLU A 179 -26.15 13.89 5.24
N GLY A 180 -26.85 15.02 5.08
CA GLY A 180 -28.31 15.09 5.16
C GLY A 180 -28.90 15.02 6.58
N SER A 181 -28.07 14.98 7.63
CA SER A 181 -28.53 15.05 9.02
C SER A 181 -28.88 16.49 9.41
N ASN A 182 -29.90 16.66 10.27
CA ASN A 182 -30.21 17.94 10.91
C ASN A 182 -29.18 18.33 12.01
N SER A 183 -28.30 17.40 12.38
CA SER A 183 -27.28 17.59 13.41
C SER A 183 -25.93 17.02 12.96
N PRO A 184 -25.35 17.54 11.86
CA PRO A 184 -24.05 17.08 11.39
C PRO A 184 -22.97 17.44 12.43
N SER A 185 -21.99 16.57 12.62
CA SER A 185 -20.92 16.84 13.58
C SER A 185 -20.09 18.04 13.11
N ASN A 186 -19.85 18.98 14.03
CA ASN A 186 -18.93 20.10 13.81
C ASN A 186 -17.46 19.67 13.89
N MET A 187 -17.17 18.48 14.40
CA MET A 187 -15.82 17.95 14.53
C MET A 187 -15.71 16.61 13.80
N TRP A 188 -14.67 16.46 12.98
CA TRP A 188 -14.42 15.24 12.23
C TRP A 188 -12.94 15.06 11.91
N TRP A 189 -12.64 13.87 11.39
CA TRP A 189 -11.32 13.51 10.92
C TRP A 189 -11.41 13.12 9.46
N GLU A 190 -10.59 13.74 8.64
CA GLU A 190 -10.30 13.26 7.30
C GLU A 190 -9.00 12.46 7.34
N PHE A 191 -8.97 11.36 6.61
CA PHE A 191 -7.76 10.59 6.45
C PHE A 191 -7.70 9.99 5.06
N TYR A 192 -6.49 9.63 4.64
CA TYR A 192 -6.26 9.05 3.33
C TYR A 192 -5.93 7.57 3.46
N VAL A 193 -6.22 6.80 2.43
CA VAL A 193 -5.77 5.40 2.32
C VAL A 193 -5.09 5.22 0.98
N THR A 194 -3.88 4.67 0.98
CA THR A 194 -3.23 4.21 -0.26
C THR A 194 -3.51 2.73 -0.44
N THR A 195 -3.91 2.37 -1.66
CA THR A 195 -4.15 0.99 -2.11
C THR A 195 -3.71 0.88 -3.58
N ALA A 196 -3.88 -0.29 -4.19
CA ALA A 196 -3.59 -0.49 -5.61
C ALA A 196 -4.77 -0.05 -6.48
N THR A 197 -4.50 0.51 -7.66
CA THR A 197 -5.55 0.99 -8.59
C THR A 197 -6.42 -0.14 -9.08
N HIS A 198 -5.86 -1.34 -9.25
CA HIS A 198 -6.69 -2.48 -9.64
C HIS A 198 -7.66 -2.93 -8.53
N VAL A 199 -7.43 -2.54 -7.27
CA VAL A 199 -8.37 -2.78 -6.15
C VAL A 199 -9.53 -1.78 -6.23
N VAL A 200 -9.23 -0.48 -6.20
CA VAL A 200 -10.20 0.62 -6.38
C VAL A 200 -9.73 1.52 -7.52
N PHE A 201 -10.50 1.53 -8.61
CA PHE A 201 -10.14 2.15 -9.87
C PHE A 201 -10.55 3.63 -9.96
N ASP A 202 -11.78 3.97 -9.62
CA ASP A 202 -12.33 5.33 -9.76
C ASP A 202 -13.36 5.66 -8.67
N ASP A 203 -14.01 6.82 -8.78
CA ASP A 203 -15.03 7.26 -7.83
C ASP A 203 -16.31 6.39 -7.83
N ILE A 204 -16.62 5.72 -8.94
CA ILE A 204 -17.75 4.76 -8.98
C ILE A 204 -17.46 3.61 -8.03
N GLU A 205 -16.25 3.04 -8.10
CA GLU A 205 -15.85 1.97 -7.19
C GLU A 205 -15.65 2.46 -5.76
N ALA A 206 -15.06 3.65 -5.58
CA ALA A 206 -14.86 4.22 -4.25
C ALA A 206 -16.20 4.47 -3.53
N SER A 207 -17.24 4.92 -4.25
CA SER A 207 -18.58 5.09 -3.68
C SER A 207 -19.23 3.78 -3.21
N HIS A 208 -18.74 2.63 -3.72
CA HIS A 208 -19.14 1.27 -3.33
C HIS A 208 -18.04 0.55 -2.54
N THR A 209 -17.13 1.32 -1.93
CA THR A 209 -16.04 0.80 -1.11
C THR A 209 -16.34 0.98 0.38
N THR A 210 -16.10 -0.07 1.15
CA THR A 210 -16.08 -0.03 2.61
C THR A 210 -14.68 -0.40 3.11
N LEU A 211 -14.17 0.37 4.06
CA LEU A 211 -12.94 0.08 4.78
C LEU A 211 -13.28 -0.57 6.12
N ARG A 212 -12.59 -1.66 6.48
CA ARG A 212 -12.59 -2.20 7.85
C ARG A 212 -11.27 -1.84 8.52
N LEU A 213 -11.35 -1.00 9.55
CA LEU A 213 -10.22 -0.56 10.36
C LEU A 213 -9.99 -1.55 11.52
N PHE A 214 -8.76 -1.64 11.99
CA PHE A 214 -8.38 -2.37 13.22
C PHE A 214 -8.80 -3.86 13.26
N TYR A 215 -8.83 -4.52 12.10
CA TYR A 215 -9.24 -5.92 12.00
C TYR A 215 -8.05 -6.87 12.22
N ASP A 216 -7.59 -6.97 13.47
CA ASP A 216 -6.43 -7.78 13.86
C ASP A 216 -6.77 -9.28 13.95
N LYS A 217 -7.97 -9.63 14.40
CA LYS A 217 -8.49 -11.00 14.55
C LYS A 217 -9.99 -11.05 14.30
N ASP A 218 -10.55 -12.25 14.19
CA ASP A 218 -11.95 -12.46 13.79
C ASP A 218 -12.94 -11.79 14.76
N GLU A 219 -12.61 -11.77 16.06
CA GLU A 219 -13.38 -11.14 17.12
C GLU A 219 -13.13 -9.63 17.28
N SER A 220 -12.26 -9.03 16.45
CA SER A 220 -12.00 -7.58 16.52
C SER A 220 -13.29 -6.79 16.28
N PRO A 221 -13.55 -5.73 17.07
CA PRO A 221 -14.69 -4.85 16.87
C PRO A 221 -14.80 -4.35 15.42
N VAL A 222 -16.02 -4.36 14.89
CA VAL A 222 -16.27 -3.92 13.52
C VAL A 222 -16.25 -2.40 13.43
N VAL A 223 -15.14 -1.84 12.97
CA VAL A 223 -15.00 -0.40 12.70
C VAL A 223 -15.00 -0.16 11.20
N ARG A 224 -16.11 0.34 10.66
CA ARG A 224 -16.32 0.56 9.22
C ARG A 224 -16.30 2.03 8.83
N VAL A 225 -15.67 2.34 7.70
CA VAL A 225 -15.77 3.64 7.02
C VAL A 225 -16.27 3.41 5.60
N ASN A 226 -17.39 4.03 5.26
CA ASN A 226 -18.17 3.76 4.03
C ASN A 226 -18.49 5.04 3.24
N LYS A 227 -17.84 6.16 3.57
CA LYS A 227 -17.80 7.36 2.73
C LYS A 227 -16.36 7.54 2.27
N VAL A 228 -16.12 7.15 1.02
CA VAL A 228 -14.80 7.05 0.40
C VAL A 228 -14.89 7.69 -0.99
N SER A 229 -13.87 8.47 -1.36
CA SER A 229 -13.70 9.01 -2.71
C SER A 229 -12.25 8.86 -3.17
N VAL A 230 -12.02 8.90 -4.48
CA VAL A 230 -10.68 8.91 -5.06
C VAL A 230 -10.14 10.35 -5.07
N THR A 231 -8.85 10.51 -4.80
CA THR A 231 -8.15 11.81 -4.89
C THR A 231 -6.93 11.80 -5.77
N ASP A 232 -6.42 10.62 -6.08
CA ASP A 232 -5.30 10.41 -7.00
C ASP A 232 -5.38 8.97 -7.48
N VAL A 233 -5.32 8.78 -8.79
CA VAL A 233 -5.28 7.46 -9.41
C VAL A 233 -4.19 7.44 -10.47
N ASN A 234 -3.38 6.38 -10.44
CA ASN A 234 -2.40 6.13 -11.48
C ASN A 234 -2.41 4.64 -11.83
N ILE A 235 -2.89 4.32 -13.03
CA ILE A 235 -3.00 2.95 -13.53
C ILE A 235 -1.62 2.39 -13.85
N GLU A 236 -0.74 3.17 -14.48
CA GLU A 236 0.62 2.75 -14.86
C GLU A 236 1.45 2.35 -13.63
N TYR A 237 1.18 3.01 -12.50
CA TYR A 237 1.89 2.80 -11.23
C TYR A 237 1.17 1.86 -10.28
N ASP A 238 -0.05 1.45 -10.66
CA ASP A 238 -0.96 0.66 -9.85
C ASP A 238 -1.17 1.27 -8.45
N ARG A 239 -1.36 2.59 -8.38
CA ARG A 239 -1.53 3.35 -7.14
C ARG A 239 -2.83 4.14 -7.13
N CYS A 240 -3.63 3.93 -6.09
CA CYS A 240 -4.83 4.71 -5.81
C CYS A 240 -4.76 5.32 -4.41
N ARG A 241 -5.18 6.57 -4.28
CA ARG A 241 -5.33 7.28 -3.00
C ARG A 241 -6.78 7.65 -2.77
N LEU A 242 -7.32 7.11 -1.70
CA LEU A 242 -8.68 7.33 -1.24
C LEU A 242 -8.70 8.42 -0.17
N LYS A 243 -9.72 9.30 -0.20
CA LYS A 243 -10.06 10.22 0.88
C LYS A 243 -11.25 9.66 1.64
N CYS A 244 -11.12 9.63 2.96
CA CYS A 244 -12.04 8.98 3.89
C CYS A 244 -12.37 9.94 5.03
N VAL A 245 -13.50 9.69 5.71
CA VAL A 245 -13.97 10.56 6.79
C VAL A 245 -14.62 9.78 7.92
N THR A 246 -14.43 10.26 9.15
CA THR A 246 -15.18 9.81 10.33
C THR A 246 -15.46 10.99 11.26
N CYS A 247 -16.65 11.01 11.87
CA CYS A 247 -16.96 11.90 13.00
C CYS A 247 -16.91 11.17 14.36
N ASP A 248 -16.57 9.88 14.36
CA ASP A 248 -16.40 9.12 15.60
C ASP A 248 -15.09 9.55 16.27
N LYS A 249 -15.21 10.15 17.46
CA LYS A 249 -14.07 10.69 18.21
C LYS A 249 -13.06 9.61 18.60
N ASN A 250 -13.52 8.42 18.94
CA ASN A 250 -12.65 7.33 19.36
C ASN A 250 -11.84 6.82 18.18
N VAL A 251 -12.49 6.64 17.03
CA VAL A 251 -11.80 6.24 15.79
C VAL A 251 -10.83 7.33 15.34
N GLY A 252 -11.28 8.59 15.29
CA GLY A 252 -10.48 9.72 14.84
C GLY A 252 -9.23 9.96 15.69
N ASN A 253 -9.37 9.99 17.02
CA ASN A 253 -8.24 10.13 17.93
C ASN A 253 -7.25 8.97 17.81
N LYS A 254 -7.75 7.73 17.75
CA LYS A 254 -6.92 6.54 17.57
C LYS A 254 -6.09 6.62 16.27
N LEU A 255 -6.72 7.02 15.15
CA LEU A 255 -6.01 7.22 13.88
C LEU A 255 -4.89 8.27 13.99
N MET A 256 -5.13 9.38 14.69
CA MET A 256 -4.09 10.40 14.91
C MET A 256 -2.94 9.88 15.77
N GLU A 257 -3.23 9.17 16.86
CA GLU A 257 -2.23 8.59 17.74
C GLU A 257 -1.34 7.60 16.99
N MET A 258 -1.95 6.69 16.22
CA MET A 258 -1.22 5.74 15.38
C MET A 258 -0.39 6.44 14.30
N TRP A 259 -0.90 7.52 13.72
CA TRP A 259 -0.17 8.31 12.72
C TRP A 259 1.10 8.93 13.32
N LYS A 260 0.98 9.55 14.51
CA LYS A 260 2.11 10.14 15.25
C LYS A 260 3.10 9.06 15.70
N HIS A 261 2.60 7.97 16.27
CA HIS A 261 3.42 6.85 16.71
C HIS A 261 4.23 6.26 15.56
N PHE A 262 3.58 6.00 14.42
CA PHE A 262 4.23 5.48 13.23
C PHE A 262 5.41 6.35 12.78
N PHE A 263 5.26 7.67 12.71
CA PHE A 263 6.36 8.53 12.28
C PHE A 263 7.54 8.53 13.23
N ASN A 264 7.27 8.46 14.54
CA ASN A 264 8.32 8.36 15.54
C ASN A 264 9.13 7.07 15.36
N VAL A 265 8.47 5.90 15.31
CA VAL A 265 9.17 4.61 15.17
C VAL A 265 9.81 4.44 13.80
N TRP A 266 9.17 4.94 12.73
CA TRP A 266 9.76 4.97 11.39
C TRP A 266 11.05 5.79 11.35
N GLY A 267 11.07 6.97 11.99
CA GLY A 267 12.26 7.81 12.06
C GLY A 267 13.43 7.09 12.71
N LYS A 268 13.20 6.39 13.82
CA LYS A 268 14.22 5.59 14.51
C LYS A 268 14.76 4.47 13.63
N VAL A 269 13.88 3.67 13.03
CA VAL A 269 14.28 2.56 12.15
C VAL A 269 15.04 3.10 10.94
N ARG A 270 14.55 4.15 10.29
CA ARG A 270 15.25 4.80 9.18
C ARG A 270 16.66 5.23 9.61
N ASP A 271 16.79 5.95 10.72
CA ASP A 271 18.09 6.49 11.14
C ASP A 271 19.07 5.39 11.55
N LYS A 272 18.56 4.24 12.00
CA LYS A 272 19.34 3.05 12.37
C LYS A 272 19.81 2.23 11.16
N TYR A 273 18.95 2.04 10.16
CA TYR A 273 19.21 1.16 9.02
C TYR A 273 19.59 1.90 7.73
N LYS A 274 19.71 3.24 7.77
CA LYS A 274 20.03 4.04 6.56
C LYS A 274 21.35 3.70 5.88
N ASP A 275 22.31 3.19 6.63
CA ASP A 275 23.67 2.91 6.17
C ASP A 275 23.87 1.42 5.84
N SER A 276 22.92 0.53 6.17
CA SER A 276 22.95 -0.91 5.86
C SER A 276 22.33 -1.24 4.49
N ARG A 277 22.34 -0.28 3.55
CA ARG A 277 21.65 -0.40 2.25
C ARG A 277 22.03 -1.71 1.55
N SER A 278 21.01 -2.48 1.17
CA SER A 278 21.11 -3.74 0.43
C SER A 278 21.76 -4.93 1.15
N ASN A 279 22.14 -4.81 2.43
CA ASN A 279 22.78 -5.93 3.16
C ASN A 279 21.78 -7.01 3.56
N HIS A 280 20.64 -6.62 4.14
CA HIS A 280 19.66 -7.59 4.63
C HIS A 280 18.61 -7.91 3.57
N LYS A 281 18.33 -6.95 2.68
CA LYS A 281 17.19 -6.97 1.76
C LYS A 281 15.86 -7.29 2.46
N PHE A 282 15.77 -7.01 3.75
CA PHE A 282 14.63 -7.39 4.57
C PHE A 282 13.39 -6.65 4.10
N THR A 283 12.30 -7.40 3.94
CA THR A 283 11.00 -6.87 3.54
C THR A 283 9.93 -7.45 4.45
N PHE A 284 8.98 -6.62 4.86
CA PHE A 284 7.76 -7.10 5.50
C PHE A 284 6.51 -6.50 4.85
N ILE A 285 5.41 -7.22 4.97
CA ILE A 285 4.09 -6.79 4.50
C ILE A 285 3.09 -7.13 5.60
N VAL A 286 2.24 -6.15 5.93
CA VAL A 286 1.04 -6.40 6.75
C VAL A 286 -0.19 -6.24 5.87
N SER A 287 -0.99 -7.30 5.74
CA SER A 287 -2.11 -7.36 4.80
C SER A 287 -3.29 -8.15 5.34
N HIS A 288 -4.39 -8.17 4.58
CA HIS A 288 -5.59 -8.98 4.81
C HIS A 288 -5.71 -10.10 3.77
N PRO A 289 -4.89 -11.17 3.88
CA PRO A 289 -5.02 -12.30 2.97
C PRO A 289 -6.44 -12.87 3.05
N HIS A 290 -7.01 -13.14 1.89
CA HIS A 290 -8.39 -13.56 1.65
C HIS A 290 -9.45 -12.61 2.23
N GLY A 291 -9.12 -11.34 2.50
CA GLY A 291 -10.02 -10.41 3.20
C GLY A 291 -10.27 -10.78 4.67
N CYS A 292 -9.47 -11.69 5.23
CA CYS A 292 -9.55 -12.15 6.62
C CYS A 292 -8.75 -11.23 7.56
N SER A 293 -8.56 -11.67 8.81
CA SER A 293 -7.81 -10.97 9.85
C SER A 293 -6.38 -10.60 9.41
N LYS A 294 -5.82 -9.50 9.95
CA LYS A 294 -4.50 -9.02 9.54
C LYS A 294 -3.40 -10.03 9.83
N GLN A 295 -2.53 -10.21 8.85
CA GLN A 295 -1.35 -11.05 8.94
C GLN A 295 -0.09 -10.26 8.62
N VAL A 296 0.99 -10.57 9.32
CA VAL A 296 2.36 -10.15 9.01
C VAL A 296 3.02 -11.24 8.19
N SER A 297 3.73 -10.83 7.13
CA SER A 297 4.65 -11.69 6.39
C SER A 297 6.02 -11.04 6.37
N VAL A 298 7.05 -11.83 6.64
CA VAL A 298 8.46 -11.43 6.58
C VAL A 298 9.13 -12.15 5.42
N GLY A 299 10.09 -11.50 4.77
CA GLY A 299 10.73 -12.01 3.58
C GLY A 299 11.85 -11.10 3.12
N HIS A 300 12.24 -11.27 1.86
CA HIS A 300 13.34 -10.50 1.27
C HIS A 300 12.94 -9.99 -0.09
N TRP A 301 13.30 -8.74 -0.40
CA TRP A 301 13.26 -8.29 -1.79
C TRP A 301 14.42 -8.89 -2.59
N LYS A 302 14.18 -9.16 -3.87
CA LYS A 302 15.13 -9.84 -4.76
C LYS A 302 15.74 -8.84 -5.72
N ASP A 303 14.90 -8.31 -6.60
CA ASP A 303 15.30 -7.44 -7.70
C ASP A 303 14.61 -6.09 -7.61
N ARG A 304 15.36 -5.06 -8.00
CA ARG A 304 14.83 -3.74 -8.31
C ARG A 304 14.77 -3.64 -9.82
N LEU A 305 13.55 -3.67 -10.36
CA LEU A 305 13.29 -3.61 -11.79
C LEU A 305 13.12 -2.14 -12.19
N LYS A 306 14.08 -1.61 -12.96
CA LYS A 306 14.03 -0.23 -13.45
C LYS A 306 12.94 -0.13 -14.53
N VAL A 307 11.92 0.70 -14.28
CA VAL A 307 10.85 1.00 -15.25
C VAL A 307 11.21 2.25 -16.06
N SER A 308 11.83 3.23 -15.43
CA SER A 308 12.40 4.42 -16.08
C SER A 308 13.53 5.01 -15.24
N GLU A 309 14.17 6.12 -15.67
CA GLU A 309 15.27 6.77 -14.93
C GLU A 309 14.98 6.99 -13.43
N ARG A 310 13.74 7.32 -13.09
CA ARG A 310 13.32 7.67 -11.73
C ARG A 310 12.22 6.76 -11.20
N ILE A 311 11.99 5.60 -11.81
CA ILE A 311 10.88 4.71 -11.42
C ILE A 311 11.37 3.27 -11.36
N SER A 312 11.02 2.57 -10.28
CA SER A 312 11.35 1.15 -10.11
C SER A 312 10.18 0.35 -9.54
N LYS A 313 10.18 -0.96 -9.82
CA LYS A 313 9.39 -1.97 -9.10
C LYS A 313 10.33 -2.84 -8.28
N PHE A 314 9.78 -3.50 -7.26
CA PHE A 314 10.50 -4.47 -6.45
C PHE A 314 9.85 -5.84 -6.59
N THR A 315 10.68 -6.87 -6.68
CA THR A 315 10.26 -8.26 -6.48
C THR A 315 10.64 -8.73 -5.09
N TYR A 316 9.86 -9.64 -4.50
CA TYR A 316 10.10 -10.11 -3.13
C TYR A 316 9.43 -11.46 -2.85
N THR A 317 9.85 -12.10 -1.75
CA THR A 317 9.45 -13.47 -1.39
C THR A 317 8.46 -13.55 -0.23
N ASN A 318 7.97 -12.43 0.29
CA ASN A 318 6.96 -12.41 1.36
C ASN A 318 5.75 -13.25 0.94
N CYS A 319 5.19 -14.09 1.82
CA CYS A 319 3.97 -14.80 1.48
C CYS A 319 2.79 -13.81 1.33
N THR A 320 2.06 -13.93 0.22
CA THR A 320 0.85 -13.15 -0.09
C THR A 320 -0.18 -14.07 -0.71
N CYS A 321 -1.45 -13.69 -0.59
CA CYS A 321 -2.59 -14.41 -1.15
C CYS A 321 -3.54 -13.39 -1.80
N PRO A 322 -4.53 -13.84 -2.59
CA PRO A 322 -5.68 -13.01 -2.93
C PRO A 322 -6.22 -12.29 -1.68
N GLY A 323 -6.48 -10.98 -1.76
CA GLY A 323 -6.76 -10.09 -0.62
C GLY A 323 -5.56 -9.23 -0.17
N SER A 324 -4.33 -9.63 -0.50
CA SER A 324 -3.12 -8.88 -0.15
C SER A 324 -2.87 -7.66 -1.04
N SER A 325 -3.45 -7.59 -2.25
CA SER A 325 -3.27 -6.46 -3.18
C SER A 325 -3.54 -5.11 -2.52
N GLY A 326 -2.67 -4.13 -2.75
CA GLY A 326 -2.75 -2.79 -2.17
C GLY A 326 -2.10 -2.66 -0.78
N ALA A 327 -1.70 -3.76 -0.13
CA ALA A 327 -0.91 -3.69 1.10
C ALA A 327 0.42 -2.96 0.85
N ASN A 328 0.89 -2.19 1.82
CA ASN A 328 2.17 -1.50 1.65
C ASN A 328 3.35 -2.47 1.83
N VAL A 329 4.29 -2.43 0.89
CA VAL A 329 5.53 -3.19 0.92
C VAL A 329 6.61 -2.36 1.59
N GLN A 330 7.22 -2.92 2.63
CA GLN A 330 8.19 -2.23 3.46
C GLN A 330 9.57 -2.85 3.25
N CYS A 331 10.40 -2.25 2.39
CA CYS A 331 11.80 -2.64 2.19
C CYS A 331 12.68 -1.87 3.17
N LEU A 332 13.27 -2.54 4.16
CA LEU A 332 14.00 -1.90 5.26
C LEU A 332 15.20 -1.09 4.77
N ASP A 333 16.00 -1.68 3.88
CA ASP A 333 17.27 -1.10 3.43
C ASP A 333 17.12 -0.13 2.24
N TYR A 334 15.89 0.24 1.87
CA TYR A 334 15.62 1.10 0.71
C TYR A 334 14.86 2.37 1.10
N HIS A 335 15.63 3.44 1.37
CA HIS A 335 15.11 4.73 1.80
C HIS A 335 15.14 5.75 0.67
N VAL A 336 14.02 5.92 -0.01
CA VAL A 336 13.80 7.11 -0.85
C VAL A 336 12.92 8.06 -0.04
N HIS A 337 13.52 9.19 0.37
CA HIS A 337 13.08 10.13 1.41
C HIS A 337 11.55 10.36 1.57
N TRP A 338 10.77 10.34 0.48
CA TRP A 338 9.34 10.68 0.48
C TRP A 338 8.41 9.67 -0.22
N THR A 339 8.96 8.73 -0.97
CA THR A 339 8.20 7.85 -1.88
C THR A 339 8.00 6.44 -1.31
N TRP A 340 8.74 6.09 -0.26
CA TRP A 340 8.66 4.81 0.45
C TRP A 340 7.23 4.43 0.85
N PHE A 341 6.40 5.42 1.18
CA PHE A 341 5.04 5.18 1.63
C PHE A 341 4.05 4.77 0.53
N ASN A 342 4.48 4.73 -0.73
CA ASN A 342 3.60 4.50 -1.88
C ASN A 342 3.82 3.14 -2.54
N LEU A 343 4.78 2.33 -2.06
CA LEU A 343 5.03 1.01 -2.62
C LEU A 343 3.93 0.06 -2.17
N VAL A 344 3.03 -0.29 -3.08
CA VAL A 344 1.93 -1.24 -2.81
C VAL A 344 2.27 -2.60 -3.41
N HIS A 345 1.81 -3.66 -2.77
CA HIS A 345 1.81 -4.99 -3.33
C HIS A 345 0.79 -5.03 -4.48
N SER A 346 1.26 -5.41 -5.67
CA SER A 346 0.43 -5.44 -6.87
C SER A 346 -0.04 -6.86 -7.16
N GLY A 347 0.87 -7.83 -7.03
CA GLY A 347 0.54 -9.24 -7.21
C GLY A 347 1.74 -10.17 -7.27
N SER A 348 1.61 -11.27 -8.01
CA SER A 348 2.63 -12.30 -8.13
C SER A 348 2.96 -12.70 -9.57
N PHE A 349 4.24 -12.94 -9.87
CA PHE A 349 4.64 -13.50 -11.17
C PHE A 349 4.55 -15.01 -11.21
N LYS A 350 4.87 -15.64 -10.08
CA LYS A 350 4.85 -17.09 -9.87
C LYS A 350 4.82 -17.37 -8.37
N PRO A 351 4.50 -18.60 -7.93
CA PRO A 351 4.59 -18.96 -6.52
C PRO A 351 5.93 -18.58 -5.91
N GLY A 352 5.90 -17.90 -4.75
CA GLY A 352 7.09 -17.44 -4.04
C GLY A 352 7.78 -16.19 -4.62
N LEU A 353 7.30 -15.61 -5.72
CA LEU A 353 7.84 -14.38 -6.30
C LEU A 353 6.75 -13.35 -6.57
N ASN A 354 6.68 -12.36 -5.68
CA ASN A 354 5.73 -11.26 -5.72
C ASN A 354 6.35 -10.00 -6.30
N TYR A 355 5.51 -9.05 -6.69
CA TYR A 355 5.95 -7.76 -7.22
C TYR A 355 5.09 -6.60 -6.72
N SER A 356 5.71 -5.43 -6.62
CA SER A 356 5.05 -4.19 -6.24
C SER A 356 4.47 -3.42 -7.43
N GLY A 357 3.64 -2.44 -7.14
CA GLY A 357 3.48 -1.25 -8.00
C GLY A 357 4.82 -0.51 -8.14
N VAL A 358 4.80 0.68 -8.74
CA VAL A 358 6.05 1.43 -8.93
C VAL A 358 6.29 2.45 -7.81
N ILE A 359 7.56 2.74 -7.56
CA ILE A 359 8.02 3.80 -6.68
C ILE A 359 8.97 4.73 -7.41
N TYR A 360 8.91 6.01 -7.07
CA TYR A 360 9.90 6.97 -7.53
C TYR A 360 11.21 6.79 -6.77
N VAL A 361 12.32 6.78 -7.51
CA VAL A 361 13.69 6.62 -7.00
C VAL A 361 14.49 7.87 -7.35
N HIS A 362 15.28 8.40 -6.41
CA HIS A 362 16.09 9.59 -6.67
C HIS A 362 17.32 9.22 -7.52
N ARG A 363 17.83 10.19 -8.29
CA ARG A 363 18.89 9.99 -9.30
C ARG A 363 20.21 9.49 -8.70
N GLU A 364 20.47 9.81 -7.45
CA GLU A 364 21.67 9.40 -6.71
C GLU A 364 21.63 7.91 -6.30
N ASP A 365 20.44 7.27 -6.32
CA ASP A 365 20.26 5.85 -6.01
C ASP A 365 20.40 4.94 -7.27
N VAL A 366 20.93 5.48 -8.38
CA VAL A 366 21.08 4.76 -9.66
C VAL A 366 22.55 4.33 -9.90
N PHE A 367 23.49 4.81 -9.08
CA PHE A 367 24.94 4.62 -9.29
C PHE A 367 25.67 3.90 -8.14
N LEU A 368 24.96 3.08 -7.34
CA LEU A 368 25.57 2.18 -6.38
C LEU A 368 25.12 0.74 -6.62
#